data_AF-A0A4W4F5L2-F1
#
_entry.id   AF-A0A4W4F5L2-F1
#
_cell.length_a   1.000
_cell.length_b   1.000
_cell.length_c   1.000
_cell.angle_alpha   90.00
_cell.angle_beta   90.00
_cell.angle_gamma   90.00
#
_symmetry.space_group_name_H-M   'P 1'
#
loop_
_entity.id
_entity.type
_entity.pdbx_description
1 polymer ?
#
loop_
_entity_poly.entity_id
_entity_poly.type
_entity_poly.pdbx_seq_one_letter_code
_entity_poly.pdbx_strand_id
1 'polypeptide(L)'
;MDRSHLSLDSLSLAEMVSPYETDLEDEEDGKNMSTAELYLQACTMVGVVPVRYFLRNLGSDTINLNHHGLGPLGGKAIAIALVTDVHTTTLELKDNFLLGEGARYIVEMLKANFTIQNLVLFVLIITTWTNNCWELRCSNMNSEHTILCSWLKLIIRKISKIPIVS
;
A
#
# COMPACT_ATOMS: atom_id res chain seq x y z
N MET A 1 63.84 -22.28 -23.82
CA MET A 1 63.80 -20.86 -23.42
C MET A 1 62.55 -20.73 -22.55
N ASP A 2 62.57 -20.59 -21.24
CA ASP A 2 63.62 -20.45 -20.25
C ASP A 2 63.07 -20.95 -18.89
N ARG A 3 63.95 -21.14 -17.91
CA ARG A 3 63.73 -21.49 -16.48
C ARG A 3 62.70 -20.54 -15.83
N SER A 4 61.96 -20.83 -14.75
CA SER A 4 62.32 -21.30 -13.39
C SER A 4 60.99 -21.37 -12.59
N HIS A 5 60.72 -22.39 -11.79
CA HIS A 5 60.78 -22.41 -10.31
C HIS A 5 60.42 -21.10 -9.57
N LEU A 6 59.74 -21.25 -8.42
CA LEU A 6 59.35 -20.28 -7.35
C LEU A 6 57.84 -20.02 -7.37
N SER A 7 57.02 -20.85 -6.70
CA SER A 7 56.82 -20.90 -5.24
C SER A 7 56.68 -19.53 -4.62
N LEU A 8 55.48 -19.27 -4.12
CA LEU A 8 55.12 -18.21 -3.18
C LEU A 8 56.18 -18.10 -2.10
N ASP A 9 56.79 -16.92 -2.01
CA ASP A 9 56.96 -16.16 -0.78
C ASP A 9 57.85 -14.94 -1.06
N SER A 10 57.42 -13.79 -0.57
CA SER A 10 58.15 -12.50 -0.47
C SER A 10 57.85 -11.44 -1.54
N LEU A 11 56.75 -10.71 -1.40
CA LEU A 11 56.76 -9.25 -1.58
C LEU A 11 55.84 -8.55 -0.54
N SER A 12 56.51 -8.14 0.54
CA SER A 12 56.33 -6.93 1.37
C SER A 12 54.94 -6.45 1.83
N LEU A 13 54.73 -6.55 3.15
CA LEU A 13 53.97 -5.58 3.96
C LEU A 13 54.64 -4.20 3.91
N ALA A 14 53.80 -3.14 3.93
CA ALA A 14 54.07 -1.70 3.76
C ALA A 14 54.11 -1.29 2.27
N GLU A 15 53.16 -0.55 1.70
CA GLU A 15 52.32 0.53 2.22
C GLU A 15 50.95 0.54 1.49
N MET A 16 49.85 0.29 2.19
CA MET A 16 48.56 0.89 1.84
C MET A 16 47.63 0.90 3.05
N VAL A 17 48.00 1.67 4.08
CA VAL A 17 47.01 2.15 5.05
C VAL A 17 46.22 3.27 4.36
N SER A 18 45.09 2.91 3.76
CA SER A 18 44.06 3.85 3.33
C SER A 18 42.96 3.88 4.40
N PRO A 19 42.57 5.06 4.92
CA PRO A 19 41.98 5.22 6.25
C PRO A 19 40.45 5.10 6.27
N TYR A 20 39.91 3.92 5.94
CA TYR A 20 38.51 3.61 6.21
C TYR A 20 38.38 2.25 6.90
N GLU A 21 39.01 2.16 8.07
CA GLU A 21 38.46 1.42 9.20
C GLU A 21 37.18 2.16 9.60
N THR A 22 36.05 1.71 9.07
CA THR A 22 34.75 1.99 9.67
C THR A 22 34.19 0.64 10.07
N ASP A 23 34.57 0.21 11.27
CA ASP A 23 33.64 -0.38 12.22
C ASP A 23 32.44 0.59 12.31
N LEU A 24 31.44 0.37 11.47
CA LEU A 24 30.10 0.80 11.78
C LEU A 24 29.42 -0.47 12.25
N GLU A 25 29.21 -0.54 13.56
CA GLU A 25 28.13 -1.32 14.13
C GLU A 25 26.92 -1.08 13.23
N ASP A 26 26.49 -2.10 12.48
CA ASP A 26 25.19 -2.07 11.83
C ASP A 26 24.17 -2.05 12.98
N GLU A 27 23.97 -0.87 13.57
CA GLU A 27 22.73 -0.57 14.25
C GLU A 27 21.66 -0.84 13.20
N GLU A 28 20.91 -1.93 13.39
CA GLU A 28 19.59 -2.13 12.78
C GLU A 28 18.71 -0.96 13.23
N ASP A 29 18.96 0.23 12.67
CA ASP A 29 18.04 1.34 12.74
C ASP A 29 16.77 0.83 12.10
N GLY A 30 15.71 0.73 12.91
CA GLY A 30 14.37 0.33 12.52
C GLY A 30 13.84 1.34 11.51
N LYS A 31 14.35 1.26 10.28
CA LYS A 31 14.14 2.23 9.22
C LYS A 31 12.68 2.13 8.83
N ASN A 32 11.89 3.06 9.39
CA ASN A 32 10.49 3.20 9.04
C ASN A 32 10.40 3.33 7.52
N MET A 33 9.85 2.30 6.90
CA MET A 33 9.76 2.22 5.46
C MET A 33 8.86 3.33 4.94
N SER A 34 9.31 4.06 3.93
CA SER A 34 8.51 5.11 3.32
C SER A 34 7.25 4.52 2.67
N THR A 35 6.19 5.33 2.52
CA THR A 35 4.97 4.94 1.81
C THR A 35 5.27 4.40 0.41
N ALA A 36 6.28 4.96 -0.27
CA ALA A 36 6.71 4.52 -1.60
C ALA A 36 7.31 3.12 -1.59
N GLU A 37 8.21 2.82 -0.64
CA GLU A 37 8.83 1.51 -0.48
C GLU A 37 7.79 0.45 -0.09
N LEU A 38 6.89 0.78 0.84
CA LEU A 38 5.76 -0.08 1.22
C LEU A 38 4.88 -0.41 0.02
N TYR A 39 4.57 0.58 -0.82
CA TYR A 39 3.79 0.36 -2.03
C TYR A 39 4.49 -0.58 -3.02
N LEU A 40 5.78 -0.36 -3.29
CA LEU A 40 6.54 -1.19 -4.21
C LEU A 40 6.63 -2.64 -3.72
N GLN A 41 6.92 -2.83 -2.43
CA GLN A 41 6.92 -4.15 -1.81
C GLN A 41 5.56 -4.82 -1.86
N ALA A 42 4.48 -4.08 -1.57
CA ALA A 42 3.12 -4.59 -1.65
C ALA A 42 2.77 -5.02 -3.08
N CYS A 43 3.15 -4.23 -4.10
CA CYS A 43 2.98 -4.60 -5.50
C CYS A 43 3.70 -5.89 -5.87
N THR A 44 4.95 -6.06 -5.43
CA THR A 44 5.72 -7.29 -5.63
C THR A 44 5.06 -8.49 -4.95
N MET A 45 4.62 -8.33 -3.70
CA MET A 45 3.99 -9.39 -2.91
C MET A 45 2.66 -9.87 -3.52
N VAL A 46 1.84 -8.95 -4.06
CA VAL A 46 0.54 -9.29 -4.66
C VAL A 46 0.61 -9.52 -6.17
N GLY A 47 1.80 -9.39 -6.78
CA GLY A 47 2.02 -9.69 -8.20
C GLY A 47 1.40 -8.68 -9.17
N VAL A 48 1.36 -7.40 -8.83
CA VAL A 48 0.82 -6.33 -9.71
C VAL A 48 1.89 -5.36 -10.15
N VAL A 49 1.70 -4.74 -11.31
CA VAL A 49 2.59 -3.68 -11.80
C VAL A 49 2.29 -2.37 -11.05
N PRO A 50 3.30 -1.72 -10.44
CA PRO A 50 3.09 -0.45 -9.74
C PRO A 50 2.60 0.67 -10.66
N VAL A 51 1.64 1.45 -10.17
CA VAL A 51 1.17 2.66 -10.86
C VAL A 51 2.13 3.81 -10.58
N ARG A 52 2.94 4.18 -11.56
CA ARG A 52 3.90 5.30 -11.43
C ARG A 52 3.25 6.61 -11.00
N TYR A 53 2.00 6.85 -11.42
CA TYR A 53 1.27 8.06 -11.02
C TYR A 53 1.07 8.13 -9.50
N PHE A 54 0.77 7.00 -8.84
CA PHE A 54 0.64 6.96 -7.38
C PHE A 54 1.93 7.41 -6.71
N LEU A 55 3.06 6.81 -7.09
CA LEU A 55 4.39 7.14 -6.55
C LEU A 55 4.75 8.63 -6.70
N ARG A 56 4.39 9.25 -7.83
CA ARG A 56 4.68 10.67 -8.10
C ARG A 56 3.84 11.64 -7.28
N ASN A 57 2.70 11.19 -6.75
CA ASN A 57 1.76 12.03 -6.02
C ASN A 57 1.70 11.69 -4.52
N LEU A 58 2.59 10.80 -4.04
CA LEU A 58 2.78 10.60 -2.61
C LEU A 58 3.17 11.91 -1.92
N GLY A 59 2.64 12.13 -0.72
CA GLY A 59 2.81 13.39 0.02
C GLY A 59 1.87 14.52 -0.43
N SER A 60 0.99 14.29 -1.41
CA SER A 60 -0.05 15.25 -1.78
C SER A 60 -1.32 15.04 -0.96
N ASP A 61 -2.06 16.13 -0.70
CA ASP A 61 -3.35 16.09 0.00
C ASP A 61 -4.38 15.27 -0.79
N THR A 62 -4.29 15.28 -2.11
CA THR A 62 -5.21 14.56 -3.01
C THR A 62 -4.45 13.62 -3.92
N ILE A 63 -4.84 12.34 -3.91
CA ILE A 63 -4.34 11.32 -4.83
C ILE A 63 -5.49 10.91 -5.76
N ASN A 64 -5.38 11.29 -7.03
CA ASN A 64 -6.33 10.91 -8.08
C ASN A 64 -5.82 9.71 -8.87
N LEU A 65 -6.44 8.55 -8.68
CA LEU A 65 -6.10 7.34 -9.41
C LEU A 65 -7.25 6.87 -10.30
N ASN A 66 -8.15 7.76 -10.72
CA ASN A 66 -9.26 7.39 -11.58
C ASN A 66 -8.77 6.75 -12.90
N HIS A 67 -9.45 5.71 -13.39
CA HIS A 67 -9.18 5.04 -14.67
C HIS A 67 -7.77 4.43 -14.84
N HIS A 68 -7.12 4.00 -13.75
CA HIS A 68 -5.80 3.36 -13.81
C HIS A 68 -5.85 1.82 -13.88
N GLY A 69 -7.05 1.22 -13.94
CA GLY A 69 -7.20 -0.23 -14.11
C GLY A 69 -6.56 -1.07 -13.01
N LEU A 70 -6.58 -0.57 -11.76
CA LEU A 70 -5.89 -1.20 -10.62
C LEU A 70 -6.28 -2.65 -10.37
N GLY A 71 -7.55 -2.98 -10.61
CA GLY A 71 -8.12 -4.27 -10.22
C GLY A 71 -8.16 -4.48 -8.69
N PRO A 72 -8.65 -5.64 -8.22
CA PRO A 72 -8.74 -5.93 -6.79
C PRO A 72 -7.38 -5.90 -6.07
N LEU A 73 -6.34 -6.47 -6.69
CA LEU A 73 -5.01 -6.58 -6.11
C LEU A 73 -4.23 -5.25 -6.14
N GLY A 74 -4.43 -4.41 -7.16
CA GLY A 74 -3.87 -3.05 -7.15
C GLY A 74 -4.50 -2.21 -6.03
N GLY A 75 -5.80 -2.37 -5.79
CA GLY A 75 -6.48 -1.79 -4.62
C GLY A 75 -5.88 -2.26 -3.29
N LYS A 76 -5.54 -3.56 -3.18
CA LYS A 76 -4.85 -4.12 -2.00
C LYS A 76 -3.47 -3.48 -1.78
N ALA A 77 -2.67 -3.33 -2.84
CA ALA A 77 -1.34 -2.73 -2.74
C ALA A 77 -1.39 -1.27 -2.29
N ILE A 78 -2.33 -0.49 -2.84
CA ILE A 78 -2.56 0.91 -2.41
C ILE A 78 -3.03 0.95 -0.97
N ALA A 79 -3.96 0.08 -0.58
CA ALA A 79 -4.44 0.00 0.80
C ALA A 79 -3.29 -0.24 1.78
N ILE A 80 -2.38 -1.19 1.50
CA ILE A 80 -1.23 -1.49 2.37
C ILE A 80 -0.34 -0.25 2.54
N ALA A 81 -0.01 0.44 1.45
CA ALA A 81 0.85 1.62 1.50
C ALA A 81 0.22 2.77 2.30
N LEU A 82 -1.08 3.02 2.09
CA LEU A 82 -1.77 4.15 2.69
C LEU A 82 -2.16 3.95 4.16
N VAL A 83 -1.99 2.76 4.76
CA VAL A 83 -2.26 2.58 6.20
C VAL A 83 -1.47 3.56 7.06
N THR A 84 -0.19 3.78 6.72
CA THR A 84 0.73 4.64 7.47
C THR A 84 0.89 6.03 6.86
N ASP A 85 0.20 6.33 5.76
CA ASP A 85 0.30 7.64 5.12
C ASP A 85 -0.39 8.72 5.96
N VAL A 86 0.35 9.79 6.25
CA VAL A 86 -0.12 10.90 7.09
C VAL A 86 -0.44 12.18 6.33
N HIS A 87 -0.34 12.16 5.00
CA HIS A 87 -0.44 13.36 4.16
C HIS A 87 -1.75 13.41 3.37
N THR A 88 -2.14 12.29 2.76
CA THR A 88 -3.30 12.26 1.87
C THR A 88 -4.61 12.37 2.64
N THR A 89 -5.41 13.37 2.31
CA THR A 89 -6.76 13.59 2.86
C THR A 89 -7.86 13.16 1.91
N THR A 90 -7.56 13.09 0.61
CA THR A 90 -8.53 12.75 -0.44
C THR A 90 -7.98 11.68 -1.37
N LEU A 91 -8.72 10.57 -1.52
CA LEU A 91 -8.37 9.46 -2.40
C LEU A 91 -9.49 9.22 -3.42
N GLU A 92 -9.16 9.33 -4.71
CA GLU A 92 -10.10 9.05 -5.80
C GLU A 92 -9.71 7.79 -6.58
N LEU A 93 -10.64 6.86 -6.70
CA LEU A 93 -10.44 5.53 -7.27
C LEU A 93 -11.54 5.12 -8.25
N LYS A 94 -12.20 6.07 -8.92
CA LYS A 94 -13.26 5.78 -9.91
C LYS A 94 -12.73 4.92 -11.06
N ASP A 95 -13.57 4.01 -11.55
CA ASP A 95 -13.33 3.21 -12.76
C ASP A 95 -12.00 2.45 -12.77
N ASN A 96 -11.63 1.87 -11.63
CA ASN A 96 -10.43 1.05 -11.45
C ASN A 96 -10.69 -0.47 -11.40
N PHE A 97 -11.91 -0.91 -11.68
CA PHE A 97 -12.30 -2.34 -11.60
C PHE A 97 -11.90 -3.00 -10.28
N LEU A 98 -12.01 -2.29 -9.16
CA LEU A 98 -11.63 -2.82 -7.84
C LEU A 98 -12.46 -4.04 -7.41
N LEU A 99 -13.68 -4.16 -7.94
CA LEU A 99 -14.69 -5.15 -7.51
C LEU A 99 -14.98 -5.05 -6.00
N GLY A 100 -15.78 -5.98 -5.47
CA GLY A 100 -16.07 -6.04 -4.03
C GLY A 100 -14.83 -6.29 -3.18
N GLU A 101 -13.89 -7.10 -3.68
CA GLU A 101 -12.67 -7.47 -2.95
C GLU A 101 -11.70 -6.28 -2.78
N GLY A 102 -11.41 -5.53 -3.85
CA GLY A 102 -10.56 -4.34 -3.79
C GLY A 102 -11.16 -3.26 -2.90
N ALA A 103 -12.47 -3.04 -3.00
CA ALA A 103 -13.18 -2.10 -2.12
C ALA A 103 -13.04 -2.50 -0.63
N ARG A 104 -13.12 -3.79 -0.30
CA ARG A 104 -12.92 -4.28 1.08
C ARG A 104 -11.55 -3.90 1.64
N TYR A 105 -10.46 -4.03 0.87
CA TYR A 105 -9.12 -3.65 1.32
C TYR A 105 -9.00 -2.15 1.60
N ILE A 106 -9.56 -1.31 0.72
CA ILE A 106 -9.57 0.14 0.90
C ILE A 106 -10.30 0.51 2.19
N VAL A 107 -11.44 -0.13 2.48
CA VAL A 107 -12.19 0.16 3.70
C VAL A 107 -11.48 -0.32 4.95
N GLU A 108 -10.81 -1.48 4.92
CA GLU A 108 -9.98 -1.91 6.05
C GLU A 108 -8.84 -0.94 6.34
N MET A 109 -8.15 -0.46 5.30
CA MET A 109 -7.15 0.60 5.44
C MET A 109 -7.76 1.84 6.09
N LEU A 110 -8.95 2.26 5.65
CA LEU A 110 -9.65 3.39 6.25
C LEU A 110 -10.06 3.16 7.71
N LYS A 111 -9.98 1.97 8.30
CA LYS A 111 -10.19 1.83 9.76
C LYS A 111 -8.95 2.24 10.55
N ALA A 112 -7.77 1.98 10.00
CA ALA A 112 -6.47 2.26 10.62
C ALA A 112 -5.91 3.64 10.25
N ASN A 113 -6.19 4.13 9.04
CA ASN A 113 -5.80 5.46 8.59
C ASN A 113 -6.81 6.51 9.08
N PHE A 114 -6.33 7.60 9.69
CA PHE A 114 -7.16 8.71 10.20
C PHE A 114 -6.97 10.02 9.42
N THR A 115 -6.11 10.04 8.42
CA THR A 115 -5.78 11.22 7.62
C THR A 115 -6.69 11.36 6.41
N ILE A 116 -7.05 10.24 5.77
CA ILE A 116 -7.99 10.23 4.64
C ILE A 116 -9.41 10.52 5.14
N GLN A 117 -9.95 11.65 4.69
CA GLN A 117 -11.28 12.16 5.03
C GLN A 117 -12.28 11.96 3.90
N ASN A 118 -11.80 12.03 2.66
CA ASN A 118 -12.62 11.94 1.46
C ASN A 118 -12.20 10.73 0.63
N LEU A 119 -13.13 9.81 0.38
CA LEU A 119 -12.93 8.68 -0.51
C LEU A 119 -13.97 8.72 -1.63
N VAL A 120 -13.50 8.71 -2.86
CA VAL A 120 -14.35 8.71 -4.06
C VAL A 120 -14.20 7.38 -4.79
N LEU A 121 -15.25 6.56 -4.77
CA LEU A 121 -15.35 5.29 -5.49
C LEU A 121 -16.52 5.32 -6.49
N PHE A 122 -16.45 4.54 -7.58
CA PHE A 122 -17.57 4.42 -8.52
C PHE A 122 -18.64 3.44 -7.99
N VAL A 123 -19.91 3.85 -8.06
CA VAL A 123 -21.05 3.29 -7.32
C VAL A 123 -21.64 1.98 -7.91
N LEU A 124 -21.15 1.48 -9.05
CA LEU A 124 -21.67 0.23 -9.61
C LEU A 124 -21.27 -1.05 -8.84
N ILE A 125 -20.33 -0.97 -7.90
CA ILE A 125 -20.00 -2.11 -7.01
C ILE A 125 -21.08 -2.30 -5.94
N ILE A 126 -21.83 -1.25 -5.57
CA ILE A 126 -22.88 -1.33 -4.54
C ILE A 126 -24.18 -1.91 -5.12
N THR A 127 -24.48 -1.62 -6.39
CA THR A 127 -25.79 -1.95 -7.00
C THR A 127 -25.92 -3.41 -7.47
N THR A 128 -24.83 -4.15 -7.65
CA THR A 128 -24.90 -5.62 -7.82
C THR A 128 -25.00 -6.36 -6.48
N TRP A 129 -24.68 -5.68 -5.37
CA TRP A 129 -24.78 -6.21 -4.01
C TRP A 129 -26.18 -5.98 -3.40
N THR A 130 -26.85 -4.89 -3.77
CA THR A 130 -28.19 -4.55 -3.26
C THR A 130 -29.35 -5.10 -4.09
N ASN A 131 -29.15 -5.78 -5.22
CA ASN A 131 -30.28 -6.18 -6.07
C ASN A 131 -30.68 -7.67 -5.97
N ASN A 132 -29.94 -8.52 -5.23
CA ASN A 132 -30.30 -9.95 -5.07
C ASN A 132 -30.18 -10.51 -3.64
N CYS A 133 -29.91 -9.72 -2.60
CA CYS A 133 -29.72 -10.23 -1.24
C CYS A 133 -30.46 -9.47 -0.13
N TRP A 134 -31.33 -8.53 -0.47
CA TRP A 134 -31.98 -7.68 0.53
C TRP A 134 -33.34 -8.21 1.02
N GLU A 135 -34.03 -9.08 0.26
CA GLU A 135 -35.42 -9.44 0.61
C GLU A 135 -35.70 -10.92 0.89
N LEU A 136 -34.76 -11.86 0.70
CA LEU A 136 -35.02 -13.27 1.00
C LEU A 136 -33.90 -13.91 1.83
N ARG A 137 -34.16 -13.93 3.15
CA ARG A 137 -33.66 -14.93 4.12
C ARG A 137 -32.30 -14.65 4.78
N CYS A 138 -32.31 -13.69 5.70
CA CYS A 138 -31.27 -13.46 6.72
C CYS A 138 -31.17 -14.56 7.80
N SER A 139 -31.30 -15.84 7.46
CA SER A 139 -31.24 -16.94 8.45
C SER A 139 -30.10 -17.92 8.23
N ASN A 140 -29.28 -17.74 7.19
CA ASN A 140 -28.19 -18.68 6.92
C ASN A 140 -27.01 -18.06 6.16
N MET A 141 -26.65 -16.80 6.46
CA MET A 141 -25.59 -16.09 5.76
C MET A 141 -24.23 -16.32 6.43
N ASN A 142 -23.30 -16.85 5.65
CA ASN A 142 -21.89 -16.99 5.99
C ASN A 142 -21.32 -15.64 6.47
N SER A 143 -20.40 -15.69 7.43
CA SER A 143 -19.89 -14.56 8.22
C SER A 143 -19.36 -13.35 7.45
N GLU A 144 -19.10 -13.47 6.14
CA GLU A 144 -18.50 -12.42 5.31
C GLU A 144 -19.50 -11.35 4.85
N HIS A 145 -20.81 -11.63 4.79
CA HIS A 145 -21.80 -10.70 4.22
C HIS A 145 -22.44 -9.73 5.25
N THR A 146 -22.56 -10.13 6.52
CA THR A 146 -23.02 -9.26 7.62
C THR A 146 -22.04 -8.12 7.93
N ILE A 147 -20.76 -8.36 7.60
CA ILE A 147 -19.65 -7.42 7.72
C ILE A 147 -19.93 -6.21 6.81
N LEU A 148 -20.17 -6.38 5.52
CA LEU A 148 -20.27 -5.26 4.56
C LEU A 148 -21.44 -4.28 4.82
N CYS A 149 -22.59 -4.73 5.35
CA CYS A 149 -23.67 -3.83 5.79
C CYS A 149 -23.32 -3.00 7.03
N SER A 150 -22.56 -3.58 7.97
CA SER A 150 -22.01 -2.83 9.10
C SER A 150 -20.93 -1.83 8.63
N TRP A 151 -20.32 -2.07 7.48
CA TRP A 151 -19.21 -1.28 6.95
C TRP A 151 -19.64 -0.09 6.11
N LEU A 152 -20.73 -0.19 5.35
CA LEU A 152 -21.34 0.99 4.73
C LEU A 152 -21.72 2.01 5.83
N LYS A 153 -22.25 1.53 6.96
CA LYS A 153 -22.50 2.35 8.16
C LYS A 153 -21.21 2.90 8.79
N LEU A 154 -20.10 2.18 8.75
CA LEU A 154 -18.81 2.62 9.28
C LEU A 154 -18.17 3.70 8.40
N ILE A 155 -18.20 3.52 7.08
CA ILE A 155 -17.74 4.51 6.08
C ILE A 155 -18.58 5.78 6.21
N ILE A 156 -19.92 5.66 6.22
CA ILE A 156 -20.81 6.80 6.43
C ILE A 156 -20.54 7.46 7.79
N ARG A 157 -20.35 6.70 8.88
CA ARG A 157 -20.04 7.26 10.21
C ARG A 157 -18.67 7.91 10.31
N LYS A 158 -17.65 7.39 9.62
CA LYS A 158 -16.31 7.97 9.63
C LYS A 158 -16.30 9.25 8.79
N ILE A 159 -16.92 9.23 7.60
CA ILE A 159 -17.16 10.41 6.77
C ILE A 159 -18.00 11.47 7.52
N SER A 160 -19.03 11.07 8.27
CA SER A 160 -19.92 12.00 8.99
C SER A 160 -19.37 12.53 10.33
N LYS A 161 -18.28 11.97 10.86
CA LYS A 161 -17.68 12.36 12.15
C LYS A 161 -16.41 13.18 11.99
N ILE A 162 -15.95 13.41 10.76
CA ILE A 162 -14.84 14.31 10.51
C ILE A 162 -15.37 15.74 10.66
N PRO A 163 -14.82 16.54 11.60
CA PRO A 163 -15.24 17.93 11.74
C PRO A 163 -14.91 18.66 10.44
N ILE A 164 -15.94 19.23 9.82
CA ILE A 164 -15.77 20.19 8.74
C ILE A 164 -15.10 21.39 9.38
N VAL A 165 -13.80 21.55 9.15
CA VAL A 165 -13.08 22.74 9.63
C VAL A 165 -13.66 23.92 8.84
N SER A 166 -14.34 24.80 9.56
CA SER A 166 -15.06 26.00 9.08
C SER A 166 -14.13 27.04 8.48
#